data_AF-A0A931F1Y8-F1
#
_entry.id   AF-A0A931F1Y8-F1
#
_cell.length_a   1.000
_cell.length_b   1.000
_cell.length_c   1.000
_cell.angle_alpha   90.00
_cell.angle_beta   90.00
_cell.angle_gamma   90.00
#
_symmetry.space_group_name_H-M   'P 1'
#
loop_
_entity.id
_entity.type
_entity.pdbx_description
1 polymer ?
#
loop_
_entity_poly.entity_id
_entity_poly.type
_entity_poly.pdbx_seq_one_letter_code
_entity_poly.pdbx_strand_id
1 'polypeptide(L)'
;MGEFVGIDPPGAQRLIRQMEIGKSVLGGTRPGLDAAIAEAGADWAGRQGTTAMHRTWAFFHEAQQDLKWRIDTVEQLVPVREKGMLTGMFPFRGAAAATRAAEQAAGLIAAALARHDEDPSWRGVERAVSSAEDEVHDPAYAAALLAALGPETFTRLFGDWIRAAGEPGGLPPEAMDRAAGSSPGVLAQAFASAERTGRLGEEWYAIVETAPADVLTTLVGLAGQSSTLLNRVAAGVLSRPPGPGWNPYNLARAYEANPEAFQHLLAEHEHEARALFAAFGPATDASGPAFDIPGPATDASGPAFDASGPGSAYEEALARALHAALRPDAGVAGLRQRAWINVIRGMGSRAGDDLGAFAGSPVSRALVGDVPPYLGQLARVQAEAPEPPWDKLDPETAARFMGALMRDPAAAATLMTAYAEWSDDEPAEHVAALRRALERRGG
;
A
#
# COMPACT_ATOMS: atom_id res chain seq x y z
N MET A 1 -4.35 -21.12 -25.94
CA MET A 1 -3.26 -22.13 -26.10
C MET A 1 -2.13 -21.63 -25.21
N GLY A 2 -2.07 -22.07 -23.95
CA GLY A 2 -1.07 -21.60 -22.98
C GLY A 2 0.24 -22.36 -23.15
N GLU A 3 1.36 -21.65 -23.22
CA GLU A 3 2.69 -22.25 -23.13
C GLU A 3 2.98 -22.53 -21.64
N PHE A 4 3.36 -23.76 -21.30
CA PHE A 4 3.80 -24.13 -19.96
C PHE A 4 5.31 -24.00 -19.88
N VAL A 5 5.82 -23.15 -19.00
CA VAL A 5 7.26 -22.96 -18.82
C VAL A 5 7.61 -23.11 -17.34
N GLY A 6 8.54 -24.03 -17.04
CA GLY A 6 9.24 -24.06 -15.77
C GLY A 6 10.43 -23.11 -15.81
N ILE A 7 10.41 -22.05 -14.99
CA ILE A 7 11.50 -21.07 -14.89
C ILE A 7 12.17 -21.20 -13.52
N ASP A 8 13.50 -21.31 -13.51
CA ASP A 8 14.35 -21.13 -12.32
C ASP A 8 14.70 -19.63 -12.20
N PRO A 9 14.07 -18.84 -11.32
CA PRO A 9 14.25 -17.38 -11.32
C PRO A 9 15.71 -16.94 -11.08
N PRO A 10 16.47 -17.53 -10.12
CA PRO A 10 17.90 -17.26 -10.00
C PRO A 10 18.70 -17.55 -11.28
N GLY A 11 18.41 -18.65 -11.97
CA GLY A 11 19.04 -19.01 -13.25
C GLY A 11 18.72 -18.01 -14.36
N ALA A 12 17.46 -17.63 -14.48
CA ALA A 12 17.00 -16.67 -15.47
C ALA A 12 17.57 -15.26 -15.22
N GLN A 13 17.65 -14.82 -13.96
CA GLN A 13 18.31 -13.56 -13.60
C GLN A 13 19.82 -13.57 -13.91
N ARG A 14 20.51 -14.71 -13.71
CA ARG A 14 21.91 -14.85 -14.13
C ARG A 14 22.04 -14.71 -15.65
N LEU A 15 21.13 -15.32 -16.42
CA LEU A 15 21.12 -15.23 -17.88
C LEU A 15 20.86 -13.80 -18.37
N ILE A 16 19.91 -13.08 -17.76
CA ILE A 16 19.64 -11.66 -18.04
C ILE A 16 20.93 -10.84 -17.87
N ARG A 17 21.65 -11.01 -16.75
CA ARG A 17 22.93 -10.30 -16.50
C ARG A 17 24.00 -10.63 -17.54
N GLN A 18 24.07 -11.88 -18.00
CA GLN A 18 25.02 -12.27 -19.06
C GLN A 18 24.65 -11.63 -20.41
N MET A 19 23.36 -11.56 -20.75
CA MET A 19 22.90 -10.85 -21.95
C MET A 19 23.20 -9.34 -21.88
N GLU A 20 23.07 -8.72 -20.70
CA GLU A 20 23.44 -7.31 -20.47
C GLU A 20 24.93 -7.06 -20.72
N ILE A 21 25.80 -7.93 -20.20
CA ILE A 21 27.24 -7.87 -20.45
C ILE A 21 27.52 -8.01 -21.96
N GLY A 22 26.88 -8.97 -22.63
CA GLY A 22 27.02 -9.15 -24.09
C GLY A 22 26.60 -7.91 -24.90
N LYS A 23 25.46 -7.29 -24.55
CA LYS A 23 25.00 -6.04 -25.16
C LYS A 23 25.98 -4.89 -24.93
N SER A 24 26.55 -4.77 -23.73
CA SER A 24 27.53 -3.75 -23.39
C SER A 24 28.81 -3.90 -24.23
N VAL A 25 29.33 -5.12 -24.36
CA VAL A 25 30.49 -5.43 -25.21
C VAL A 25 30.22 -5.10 -26.68
N LEU A 26 29.07 -5.50 -27.22
CA LEU A 26 28.67 -5.16 -28.60
C LEU A 26 28.50 -3.65 -28.81
N GLY A 27 27.90 -2.96 -27.83
CA GLY A 27 27.75 -1.51 -27.85
C GLY A 27 29.08 -0.76 -27.81
N GLY A 28 30.04 -1.24 -27.02
CA GLY A 28 31.38 -0.64 -26.90
C GLY A 28 32.31 -0.93 -28.08
N THR A 29 32.17 -2.10 -28.72
CA THR A 29 33.00 -2.48 -29.88
C THR A 29 32.52 -1.84 -31.19
N ARG A 30 31.24 -1.47 -31.28
CA ARG A 30 30.62 -0.91 -32.48
C ARG A 30 31.32 0.35 -33.01
N PRO A 31 31.58 1.41 -32.22
CA PRO A 31 32.23 2.62 -32.73
C PRO A 31 33.62 2.33 -33.33
N GLY A 32 34.38 1.40 -32.72
CA GLY A 32 35.69 1.00 -33.21
C GLY A 32 35.62 0.23 -34.53
N LEU A 33 34.64 -0.66 -34.68
CA LEU A 33 34.43 -1.36 -35.95
C LEU A 33 33.94 -0.40 -37.05
N ASP A 34 33.00 0.49 -36.74
CA ASP A 34 32.51 1.49 -37.69
C ASP A 34 33.66 2.41 -38.16
N ALA A 35 34.59 2.79 -37.26
CA ALA A 35 35.79 3.56 -37.59
C ALA A 35 36.78 2.77 -38.46
N ALA A 36 37.06 1.50 -38.11
CA ALA A 36 37.94 0.64 -38.89
C ALA A 36 37.41 0.37 -40.30
N ILE A 37 36.09 0.24 -40.46
CA ILE A 37 35.42 0.09 -41.77
C ILE A 37 35.54 1.39 -42.57
N ALA A 38 35.36 2.54 -41.93
CA ALA A 38 35.53 3.85 -42.58
C ALA A 38 36.98 4.06 -43.06
N GLU A 39 37.97 3.61 -42.28
CA GLU A 39 39.40 3.69 -42.62
C GLU A 39 39.82 2.71 -43.72
N ALA A 40 39.31 1.46 -43.69
CA ALA A 40 39.66 0.42 -44.65
C ALA A 40 39.01 0.62 -46.04
N GLY A 41 38.04 1.54 -46.18
CA GLY A 41 37.35 1.85 -47.42
C GLY A 41 36.20 0.89 -47.75
N ALA A 42 35.31 1.32 -48.66
CA ALA A 42 34.04 0.64 -48.98
C ALA A 42 34.18 -0.81 -49.49
N ASP A 43 35.38 -1.18 -49.92
CA ASP A 43 35.70 -2.49 -50.51
C ASP A 43 36.04 -3.56 -49.46
N TRP A 44 36.38 -3.18 -48.22
CA TRP A 44 36.94 -4.11 -47.22
C TRP A 44 35.92 -4.70 -46.24
N ALA A 45 34.79 -4.03 -46.05
CA ALA A 45 33.70 -4.55 -45.24
C ALA A 45 32.37 -4.24 -45.93
N GLY A 46 31.88 -5.20 -46.70
CA GLY A 46 30.49 -5.16 -47.14
C GLY A 46 29.58 -4.97 -45.92
N ARG A 47 28.47 -4.25 -46.10
CA ARG A 47 27.38 -3.98 -45.11
C ARG A 47 26.99 -5.15 -44.19
N GLN A 48 27.41 -6.37 -44.51
CA GLN A 48 27.15 -7.61 -43.79
C GLN A 48 27.74 -7.66 -42.36
N GLY A 49 28.94 -7.10 -42.09
CA GLY A 49 29.57 -7.18 -40.76
C GLY A 49 28.83 -6.37 -39.68
N THR A 50 28.56 -5.10 -39.96
CA THR A 50 27.77 -4.23 -39.09
C THR A 50 26.32 -4.69 -38.98
N THR A 51 25.75 -5.23 -40.07
CA THR A 51 24.40 -5.85 -40.05
C THR A 51 24.35 -7.07 -39.11
N ALA A 52 25.38 -7.92 -39.09
CA ALA A 52 25.44 -9.07 -38.19
C ALA A 52 25.48 -8.61 -36.72
N MET A 53 26.31 -7.61 -36.38
CA MET A 53 26.35 -7.05 -35.03
C MET A 53 25.01 -6.43 -34.62
N HIS A 54 24.32 -5.71 -35.52
CA HIS A 54 22.98 -5.18 -35.24
C HIS A 54 21.96 -6.29 -34.98
N ARG A 55 21.96 -7.35 -35.78
CA ARG A 55 21.07 -8.50 -35.58
C ARG A 55 21.35 -9.22 -34.26
N THR A 56 22.63 -9.41 -33.91
CA THR A 56 23.01 -10.04 -32.62
C THR A 56 22.61 -9.15 -31.45
N TRP A 57 22.82 -7.84 -31.54
CA TRP A 57 22.40 -6.91 -30.50
C TRP A 57 20.87 -6.90 -30.34
N ALA A 58 20.13 -6.82 -31.45
CA ALA A 58 18.67 -6.87 -31.46
C ALA A 58 18.15 -8.17 -30.86
N PHE A 59 18.73 -9.31 -31.24
CA PHE A 59 18.42 -10.61 -30.65
C PHE A 59 18.63 -10.63 -29.13
N PHE A 60 19.78 -10.17 -28.63
CA PHE A 60 20.00 -10.11 -27.17
C PHE A 60 19.02 -9.17 -26.47
N HIS A 61 18.69 -8.05 -27.10
CA HIS A 61 17.73 -7.11 -26.55
C HIS A 61 16.32 -7.72 -26.44
N GLU A 62 15.83 -8.34 -27.52
CA GLU A 62 14.53 -8.99 -27.59
C GLU A 62 14.46 -10.20 -26.64
N ALA A 63 15.47 -11.07 -26.62
CA ALA A 63 15.54 -12.23 -25.73
C ALA A 63 15.58 -11.83 -24.25
N GLN A 64 16.31 -10.76 -23.92
CA GLN A 64 16.36 -10.23 -22.55
C GLN A 64 14.98 -9.68 -22.12
N GLN A 65 14.31 -8.93 -23.00
CA GLN A 65 12.97 -8.39 -22.73
C GLN A 65 11.93 -9.49 -22.56
N ASP A 66 11.95 -10.50 -23.42
CA ASP A 66 11.05 -11.66 -23.34
C ASP A 66 11.28 -12.43 -22.04
N LEU A 67 12.53 -12.75 -21.71
CA LEU A 67 12.86 -13.48 -20.49
C LEU A 67 12.46 -12.70 -19.23
N LYS A 68 12.72 -11.38 -19.20
CA LYS A 68 12.28 -10.53 -18.09
C LYS A 68 10.76 -10.54 -17.95
N TRP A 69 10.04 -10.31 -19.06
CA TRP A 69 8.58 -10.40 -19.07
C TRP A 69 8.08 -11.75 -18.57
N ARG A 70 8.68 -12.87 -19.00
CA ARG A 70 8.26 -14.20 -18.54
C ARG A 70 8.44 -14.41 -17.04
N ILE A 71 9.57 -13.98 -16.48
CA ILE A 71 9.81 -14.06 -15.02
C ILE A 71 8.76 -13.22 -14.29
N ASP A 72 8.62 -11.96 -14.70
CA ASP A 72 7.68 -11.00 -14.09
C ASP A 72 6.24 -11.56 -14.09
N THR A 73 5.76 -12.05 -15.24
CA THR A 73 4.42 -12.64 -15.38
C THR A 73 4.24 -13.86 -14.49
N VAL A 74 5.22 -14.77 -14.44
CA VAL A 74 5.09 -16.00 -13.67
C VAL A 74 5.18 -15.75 -12.16
N GLU A 75 6.03 -14.82 -11.71
CA GLU A 75 6.08 -14.41 -10.29
C GLU A 75 4.76 -13.79 -9.82
N GLN A 76 3.99 -13.17 -10.71
CA GLN A 76 2.66 -12.64 -10.40
C GLN A 76 1.56 -13.72 -10.43
N LEU A 77 1.62 -14.65 -11.38
CA LEU A 77 0.58 -15.67 -11.56
C LEU A 77 0.69 -16.86 -10.60
N VAL A 78 1.90 -17.14 -10.07
CA VAL A 78 2.17 -18.38 -9.32
C VAL A 78 2.60 -18.06 -7.89
N PRO A 79 1.70 -18.14 -6.90
CA PRO A 79 2.03 -17.80 -5.52
C PRO A 79 2.93 -18.82 -4.82
N VAL A 80 3.06 -20.04 -5.35
CA VAL A 80 3.78 -21.14 -4.69
C VAL A 80 4.87 -21.71 -5.59
N ARG A 81 6.12 -21.72 -5.08
CA ARG A 81 7.27 -22.36 -5.72
C ARG A 81 7.23 -23.86 -5.48
N GLU A 82 6.96 -24.65 -6.52
CA GLU A 82 7.15 -26.10 -6.44
C GLU A 82 8.61 -26.45 -6.73
N LYS A 83 9.34 -26.90 -5.70
CA LYS A 83 10.75 -27.33 -5.81
C LYS A 83 11.69 -26.24 -6.36
N GLY A 84 11.38 -24.97 -6.11
CA GLY A 84 12.16 -23.83 -6.57
C GLY A 84 11.93 -23.41 -8.02
N MET A 85 11.06 -24.11 -8.76
CA MET A 85 10.64 -23.71 -10.10
C MET A 85 9.30 -22.98 -10.02
N LEU A 86 9.11 -22.03 -10.93
CA LEU A 86 7.81 -21.42 -11.16
C LEU A 86 7.20 -21.96 -12.45
N THR A 87 5.91 -22.30 -12.42
CA THR A 87 5.18 -22.85 -13.57
C THR A 87 3.89 -22.08 -13.79
N GLY A 88 3.81 -21.35 -14.89
CA GLY A 88 2.63 -20.56 -15.25
C GLY A 88 2.18 -20.81 -16.69
N MET A 89 0.93 -20.42 -16.98
CA MET A 89 0.42 -20.32 -18.35
C MET A 89 0.50 -18.86 -18.79
N PHE A 90 1.08 -18.63 -19.97
CA PHE A 90 1.12 -17.29 -20.56
C PHE A 90 -0.13 -17.04 -21.43
N PRO A 91 -0.84 -15.91 -21.25
CA PRO A 91 -2.00 -15.56 -22.09
C PRO A 91 -1.58 -15.19 -23.51
N PHE A 92 -0.39 -14.62 -23.66
CA PHE A 92 0.15 -14.16 -24.94
C PHE A 92 1.41 -14.92 -25.35
N ARG A 93 1.70 -14.92 -26.66
CA ARG A 93 2.94 -15.51 -27.22
C ARG A 93 4.21 -14.70 -26.89
N GLY A 94 4.06 -13.50 -26.35
CA GLY A 94 5.15 -12.59 -26.01
C GLY A 94 4.64 -11.17 -25.79
N ALA A 95 5.49 -10.32 -25.23
CA ALA A 95 5.14 -8.95 -24.82
C ALA A 95 4.54 -8.10 -25.96
N ALA A 96 5.06 -8.19 -27.18
CA ALA A 96 4.53 -7.40 -28.31
C ALA A 96 3.09 -7.81 -28.70
N ALA A 97 2.70 -9.07 -28.48
CA ALA A 97 1.33 -9.51 -28.70
C ALA A 97 0.41 -8.99 -27.58
N ALA A 98 0.88 -9.03 -26.33
CA ALA A 98 0.19 -8.46 -25.18
C ALA A 98 -0.07 -6.95 -25.36
N THR A 99 0.93 -6.18 -25.78
CA THR A 99 0.81 -4.74 -26.06
C THR A 99 -0.27 -4.44 -27.10
N ARG A 100 -0.28 -5.14 -28.24
CA ARG A 100 -1.30 -4.91 -29.28
C ARG A 100 -2.71 -5.27 -28.83
N ALA A 101 -2.87 -6.32 -28.02
CA ALA A 101 -4.16 -6.68 -27.43
C ALA A 101 -4.63 -5.59 -26.47
N ALA A 102 -3.73 -5.08 -25.63
CA ALA A 102 -4.01 -4.02 -24.67
C ALA A 102 -4.42 -2.71 -25.33
N GLU A 103 -3.75 -2.30 -26.41
CA GLU A 103 -4.12 -1.11 -27.20
C GLU A 103 -5.54 -1.24 -27.79
N GLN A 104 -5.92 -2.44 -28.25
CA GLN A 104 -7.27 -2.69 -28.75
C GLN A 104 -8.30 -2.61 -27.63
N ALA A 105 -8.02 -3.21 -26.47
CA ALA A 105 -8.89 -3.15 -25.29
C ALA A 105 -9.06 -1.70 -24.79
N ALA A 106 -7.97 -0.92 -24.73
CA ALA A 106 -8.00 0.49 -24.38
C ALA A 106 -8.91 1.29 -25.32
N GLY A 107 -8.82 1.05 -26.64
CA GLY A 107 -9.69 1.67 -27.63
C GLY A 107 -11.18 1.32 -27.43
N LEU A 108 -11.49 0.08 -27.06
CA LEU A 108 -12.87 -0.35 -26.75
C LEU A 108 -13.40 0.31 -25.47
N ILE A 109 -12.57 0.41 -24.43
CA ILE A 109 -12.92 1.08 -23.17
C ILE A 109 -13.15 2.58 -23.40
N ALA A 110 -12.25 3.26 -24.11
CA ALA A 110 -12.38 4.67 -24.43
C ALA A 110 -13.65 4.95 -25.26
N ALA A 111 -13.94 4.11 -26.27
CA ALA A 111 -15.18 4.22 -27.05
C ALA A 111 -16.44 3.90 -26.23
N ALA A 112 -16.36 3.03 -25.24
CA ALA A 112 -17.47 2.77 -24.31
C ALA A 112 -17.70 3.96 -23.37
N LEU A 113 -16.64 4.59 -22.88
CA LEU A 113 -16.72 5.79 -22.04
C LEU A 113 -17.27 6.99 -22.82
N ALA A 114 -16.83 7.21 -24.06
CA ALA A 114 -17.39 8.27 -24.90
C ALA A 114 -18.90 8.09 -25.15
N ARG A 115 -19.39 6.86 -25.33
CA ARG A 115 -20.83 6.58 -25.44
C ARG A 115 -21.58 6.79 -24.12
N HIS A 116 -20.95 6.49 -22.99
CA HIS A 116 -21.52 6.77 -21.68
C HIS A 116 -21.76 8.27 -21.48
N ASP A 117 -20.90 9.12 -22.05
CA ASP A 117 -21.05 10.59 -22.00
C ASP A 117 -22.26 11.08 -22.82
N GLU A 118 -22.61 10.37 -23.89
CA GLU A 118 -23.76 10.68 -24.74
C GLU A 118 -25.08 10.13 -24.17
N ASP A 119 -25.05 8.90 -23.65
CA ASP A 119 -26.19 8.21 -23.02
C ASP A 119 -25.73 7.54 -21.71
N PRO A 120 -26.02 8.15 -20.54
CA PRO A 120 -25.53 7.71 -19.23
C PRO A 120 -25.90 6.27 -18.87
N SER A 121 -25.07 5.33 -19.31
CA SER A 121 -25.21 3.90 -19.05
C SER A 121 -23.85 3.26 -18.80
N TRP A 122 -23.61 2.82 -17.56
CA TRP A 122 -22.33 2.23 -17.18
C TRP A 122 -22.11 0.81 -17.74
N ARG A 123 -23.18 0.13 -18.16
CA ARG A 123 -23.13 -1.27 -18.65
C ARG A 123 -22.19 -1.47 -19.85
N GLY A 124 -22.06 -0.45 -20.70
CA GLY A 124 -21.17 -0.50 -21.86
C GLY A 124 -19.69 -0.46 -21.45
N VAL A 125 -19.37 0.43 -20.51
CA VAL A 125 -18.02 0.57 -19.93
C VAL A 125 -17.65 -0.70 -19.18
N GLU A 126 -18.55 -1.18 -18.33
CA GLU A 126 -18.35 -2.41 -17.54
C GLU A 126 -18.00 -3.59 -18.45
N ARG A 127 -18.80 -3.83 -19.50
CA ARG A 127 -18.53 -4.92 -20.45
C ARG A 127 -17.18 -4.77 -21.16
N ALA A 128 -16.80 -3.55 -21.53
CA ALA A 128 -15.53 -3.31 -22.21
C ALA A 128 -14.35 -3.61 -21.28
N VAL A 129 -14.41 -3.16 -20.02
CA VAL A 129 -13.35 -3.42 -19.04
C VAL A 129 -13.30 -4.90 -18.65
N SER A 130 -14.43 -5.57 -18.39
CA SER A 130 -14.44 -7.00 -18.04
C SER A 130 -13.87 -7.89 -19.14
N SER A 131 -13.87 -7.45 -20.41
CA SER A 131 -13.23 -8.22 -21.49
C SER A 131 -11.72 -8.32 -21.36
N ALA A 132 -11.09 -7.48 -20.54
CA ALA A 132 -9.66 -7.48 -20.24
C ALA A 132 -9.30 -8.25 -18.95
N GLU A 133 -10.28 -8.75 -18.18
CA GLU A 133 -10.07 -9.30 -16.82
C GLU A 133 -9.02 -10.41 -16.76
N ASP A 134 -9.07 -11.39 -17.67
CA ASP A 134 -8.10 -12.49 -17.69
C ASP A 134 -6.68 -12.05 -18.13
N GLU A 135 -6.56 -10.89 -18.77
CA GLU A 135 -5.33 -10.43 -19.43
C GLU A 135 -4.54 -9.41 -18.57
N VAL A 136 -5.19 -8.71 -17.63
CA VAL A 136 -4.55 -7.68 -16.79
C VAL A 136 -3.52 -8.21 -15.79
N HIS A 137 -3.43 -9.53 -15.61
CA HIS A 137 -2.35 -10.15 -14.85
C HIS A 137 -1.04 -10.25 -15.64
N ASP A 138 -1.05 -10.01 -16.95
CA ASP A 138 0.15 -9.90 -17.75
C ASP A 138 0.74 -8.48 -17.65
N PRO A 139 1.97 -8.30 -17.14
CA PRO A 139 2.53 -6.96 -16.91
C PRO A 139 2.74 -6.12 -18.18
N ALA A 140 2.99 -6.76 -19.33
CA ALA A 140 3.14 -6.04 -20.59
C ALA A 140 1.79 -5.60 -21.16
N TYR A 141 0.76 -6.44 -21.03
CA TYR A 141 -0.62 -6.08 -21.35
C TYR A 141 -1.08 -4.92 -20.45
N ALA A 142 -0.95 -5.08 -19.14
CA ALA A 142 -1.40 -4.11 -18.15
C ALA A 142 -0.74 -2.73 -18.35
N ALA A 143 0.58 -2.69 -18.54
CA ALA A 143 1.30 -1.44 -18.77
C ALA A 143 0.87 -0.76 -20.08
N ALA A 144 0.68 -1.52 -21.16
CA ALA A 144 0.23 -0.98 -22.43
C ALA A 144 -1.23 -0.49 -22.40
N LEU A 145 -2.10 -1.21 -21.68
CA LEU A 145 -3.50 -0.83 -21.47
C LEU A 145 -3.56 0.53 -20.77
N LEU A 146 -2.80 0.67 -19.68
CA LEU A 146 -2.72 1.92 -18.93
C LEU A 146 -2.11 3.03 -19.78
N ALA A 147 -0.97 2.81 -20.43
CA ALA A 147 -0.34 3.80 -21.31
C ALA A 147 -1.30 4.32 -22.41
N ALA A 148 -2.11 3.44 -22.98
CA ALA A 148 -3.09 3.81 -24.00
C ALA A 148 -4.32 4.56 -23.43
N LEU A 149 -4.75 4.25 -22.21
CA LEU A 149 -5.84 4.98 -21.53
C LEU A 149 -5.39 6.35 -21.02
N GLY A 150 -4.19 6.42 -20.45
CA GLY A 150 -3.63 7.58 -19.76
C GLY A 150 -4.19 7.79 -18.33
N PRO A 151 -3.47 8.55 -17.46
CA PRO A 151 -3.87 8.77 -16.07
C PRO A 151 -5.23 9.48 -15.91
N GLU A 152 -5.55 10.41 -16.82
CA GLU A 152 -6.80 11.19 -16.78
C GLU A 152 -8.02 10.30 -17.02
N THR A 153 -8.02 9.51 -18.09
CA THR A 153 -9.09 8.55 -18.38
C THR A 153 -9.20 7.49 -17.29
N PHE A 154 -8.07 7.00 -16.77
CA PHE A 154 -8.07 6.05 -15.65
C PHE A 154 -8.73 6.62 -14.39
N THR A 155 -8.30 7.81 -13.97
CA THR A 155 -8.87 8.51 -12.80
C THR A 155 -10.36 8.77 -12.99
N ARG A 156 -10.75 9.15 -14.21
CA ARG A 156 -12.13 9.37 -14.58
C ARG A 156 -12.97 8.09 -14.48
N LEU A 157 -12.49 6.96 -15.01
CA LEU A 157 -13.19 5.66 -14.92
C LEU A 157 -13.47 5.26 -13.47
N PHE A 158 -12.48 5.40 -12.58
CA PHE A 158 -12.68 5.16 -11.15
C PHE A 158 -13.68 6.15 -10.53
N GLY A 159 -13.48 7.45 -10.76
CA GLY A 159 -14.30 8.49 -10.16
C GLY A 159 -15.76 8.46 -10.62
N ASP A 160 -16.02 8.18 -11.90
CA ASP A 160 -17.37 8.02 -12.44
C ASP A 160 -18.06 6.78 -11.82
N TRP A 161 -17.32 5.66 -11.65
CA TRP A 161 -17.85 4.46 -11.00
C TRP A 161 -18.20 4.72 -9.53
N ILE A 162 -17.28 5.34 -8.76
CA ILE A 162 -17.48 5.65 -7.33
C ILE A 162 -18.68 6.59 -7.14
N ARG A 163 -18.81 7.61 -8.00
CA ARG A 163 -19.97 8.53 -8.00
C ARG A 163 -21.27 7.81 -8.33
N ALA A 164 -21.26 6.91 -9.31
CA ALA A 164 -22.44 6.11 -9.66
C ALA A 164 -22.85 5.15 -8.54
N ALA A 165 -21.89 4.69 -7.72
CA ALA A 165 -22.16 3.89 -6.53
C ALA A 165 -22.76 4.70 -5.37
N GLY A 166 -22.73 6.04 -5.43
CA GLY A 166 -23.31 6.93 -4.42
C GLY A 166 -22.40 7.24 -3.23
N GLU A 167 -21.09 7.00 -3.36
CA GLU A 167 -20.13 6.99 -2.23
C GLU A 167 -19.02 8.05 -2.39
N PRO A 168 -19.34 9.36 -2.27
CA PRO A 168 -18.39 10.46 -2.56
C PRO A 168 -17.20 10.52 -1.59
N GLY A 169 -17.24 9.76 -0.48
CA GLY A 169 -16.21 9.71 0.55
C GLY A 169 -15.15 8.62 0.40
N GLY A 170 -15.34 7.74 -0.58
CA GLY A 170 -14.61 6.48 -0.68
C GLY A 170 -15.49 5.30 -0.30
N LEU A 171 -15.16 4.14 -0.87
CA LEU A 171 -16.03 2.98 -0.81
C LEU A 171 -16.06 2.34 0.58
N PRO A 172 -17.25 2.10 1.18
CA PRO A 172 -17.38 1.26 2.36
C PRO A 172 -17.00 -0.20 2.04
N PRO A 173 -16.79 -1.06 3.06
CA PRO A 173 -16.37 -2.45 2.86
C PRO A 173 -17.24 -3.23 1.86
N GLU A 174 -18.56 -3.12 1.97
CA GLU A 174 -19.49 -3.82 1.06
C GLU A 174 -19.41 -3.31 -0.39
N ALA A 175 -19.11 -2.01 -0.58
CA ALA A 175 -18.93 -1.45 -1.91
C ALA A 175 -17.56 -1.81 -2.51
N MET A 176 -16.55 -2.05 -1.66
CA MET A 176 -15.24 -2.55 -2.10
C MET A 176 -15.33 -3.95 -2.70
N ASP A 177 -16.11 -4.85 -2.12
CA ASP A 177 -16.31 -6.20 -2.68
C ASP A 177 -16.97 -6.13 -4.07
N ARG A 178 -17.95 -5.22 -4.23
CA ARG A 178 -18.56 -4.95 -5.55
C ARG A 178 -17.57 -4.34 -6.53
N ALA A 179 -16.76 -3.39 -6.08
CA ALA A 179 -15.72 -2.76 -6.90
C ALA A 179 -14.66 -3.79 -7.35
N ALA A 180 -14.29 -4.73 -6.48
CA ALA A 180 -13.32 -5.79 -6.78
C ALA A 180 -13.79 -6.72 -7.90
N GLY A 181 -15.08 -7.04 -7.96
CA GLY A 181 -15.69 -7.84 -9.02
C GLY A 181 -16.19 -7.05 -10.24
N SER A 182 -15.78 -5.79 -10.39
CA SER A 182 -16.21 -4.92 -11.50
C SER A 182 -15.04 -4.13 -12.09
N SER A 183 -15.33 -3.18 -12.97
CA SER A 183 -14.33 -2.39 -13.70
C SER A 183 -13.23 -1.77 -12.83
N PRO A 184 -13.48 -1.21 -11.62
CA PRO A 184 -12.40 -0.71 -10.76
C PRO A 184 -11.43 -1.80 -10.34
N GLY A 185 -11.91 -3.02 -10.04
CA GLY A 185 -11.09 -4.16 -9.66
C GLY A 185 -10.12 -4.56 -10.77
N VAL A 186 -10.62 -4.70 -11.99
CA VAL A 186 -9.80 -5.03 -13.18
C VAL A 186 -8.74 -3.95 -13.42
N LEU A 187 -9.12 -2.68 -13.35
CA LEU A 187 -8.19 -1.57 -13.54
C LEU A 187 -7.15 -1.46 -12.40
N ALA A 188 -7.54 -1.73 -11.14
CA ALA A 188 -6.62 -1.76 -10.01
C ALA A 188 -5.60 -2.90 -10.14
N GLN A 189 -6.04 -4.06 -10.64
CA GLN A 189 -5.16 -5.20 -10.92
C GLN A 189 -4.18 -4.90 -12.06
N ALA A 190 -4.65 -4.27 -13.15
CA ALA A 190 -3.77 -3.80 -14.21
C ALA A 190 -2.71 -2.84 -13.65
N PHE A 191 -3.13 -1.88 -12.84
CA PHE A 191 -2.22 -0.92 -12.22
C PHE A 191 -1.17 -1.62 -11.34
N ALA A 192 -1.60 -2.53 -10.46
CA ALA A 192 -0.68 -3.30 -9.60
C ALA A 192 0.29 -4.16 -10.41
N SER A 193 -0.17 -4.81 -11.48
CA SER A 193 0.67 -5.66 -12.33
C SER A 193 1.77 -4.86 -13.03
N ALA A 194 1.40 -3.71 -13.61
CA ALA A 194 2.32 -2.81 -14.29
C ALA A 194 3.27 -2.09 -13.32
N GLU A 195 2.77 -1.67 -12.16
CA GLU A 195 3.55 -0.94 -11.15
C GLU A 195 4.65 -1.81 -10.53
N ARG A 196 4.29 -3.00 -10.04
CA ARG A 196 5.25 -3.91 -9.38
C ARG A 196 6.40 -4.35 -10.28
N THR A 197 6.23 -4.26 -11.60
CA THR A 197 7.26 -4.62 -12.60
C THR A 197 8.05 -3.41 -13.10
N GLY A 198 7.76 -2.21 -12.57
CA GLY A 198 8.42 -0.96 -12.95
C GLY A 198 8.16 -0.58 -14.41
N ARG A 199 6.98 -0.93 -14.94
CA ARG A 199 6.61 -0.66 -16.35
C ARG A 199 5.73 0.58 -16.51
N LEU A 200 5.28 1.17 -15.42
CA LEU A 200 4.58 2.46 -15.44
C LEU A 200 5.56 3.61 -15.65
N GLY A 201 5.18 4.57 -16.50
CA GLY A 201 5.90 5.83 -16.66
C GLY A 201 5.72 6.78 -15.47
N GLU A 202 6.54 7.83 -15.43
CA GLU A 202 6.55 8.84 -14.35
C GLU A 202 5.20 9.56 -14.19
N GLU A 203 4.44 9.69 -15.28
CA GLU A 203 3.09 10.27 -15.28
C GLU A 203 2.11 9.53 -14.34
N TRP A 204 2.32 8.24 -14.12
CA TRP A 204 1.52 7.42 -13.20
C TRP A 204 1.90 7.59 -11.74
N TYR A 205 3.02 8.23 -11.42
CA TYR A 205 3.32 8.63 -10.04
C TYR A 205 2.75 10.01 -9.74
N ALA A 206 2.60 10.87 -10.75
CA ALA A 206 1.96 12.17 -10.63
C ALA A 206 0.46 12.08 -10.28
N ILE A 207 -0.22 10.97 -10.63
CA ILE A 207 -1.61 10.72 -10.23
C ILE A 207 -1.79 10.78 -8.70
N VAL A 208 -0.79 10.36 -7.93
CA VAL A 208 -0.88 10.39 -6.46
C VAL A 208 -1.02 11.82 -5.93
N GLU A 209 -0.47 12.79 -6.68
CA GLU A 209 -0.50 14.21 -6.32
C GLU A 209 -1.79 14.91 -6.77
N THR A 210 -2.44 14.41 -7.83
CA THR A 210 -3.55 15.11 -8.49
C THR A 210 -4.91 14.41 -8.35
N ALA A 211 -4.93 13.08 -8.19
CA ALA A 211 -6.18 12.34 -8.11
C ALA A 211 -6.92 12.59 -6.79
N PRO A 212 -8.27 12.51 -6.83
CA PRO A 212 -9.10 12.50 -5.63
C PRO A 212 -8.72 11.40 -4.63
N ALA A 213 -8.89 11.69 -3.34
CA ALA A 213 -8.48 10.78 -2.27
C ALA A 213 -9.27 9.46 -2.27
N ASP A 214 -10.56 9.50 -2.61
CA ASP A 214 -11.44 8.33 -2.78
C ASP A 214 -10.95 7.41 -3.90
N VAL A 215 -10.49 7.95 -5.03
CA VAL A 215 -9.88 7.16 -6.11
C VAL A 215 -8.61 6.47 -5.62
N LEU A 216 -7.72 7.21 -4.95
CA LEU A 216 -6.44 6.68 -4.48
C LEU A 216 -6.61 5.62 -3.39
N THR A 217 -7.50 5.83 -2.41
CA THR A 217 -7.76 4.84 -1.35
C THR A 217 -8.46 3.60 -1.89
N THR A 218 -9.36 3.76 -2.86
CA THR A 218 -9.99 2.63 -3.56
C THR A 218 -8.95 1.83 -4.35
N LEU A 219 -8.06 2.49 -5.09
CA LEU A 219 -7.00 1.85 -5.86
C LEU A 219 -6.10 0.95 -5.01
N VAL A 220 -5.65 1.45 -3.84
CA VAL A 220 -4.80 0.65 -2.94
C VAL A 220 -5.59 -0.40 -2.15
N GLY A 221 -6.88 -0.20 -1.95
CA GLY A 221 -7.75 -1.18 -1.29
C GLY A 221 -8.13 -2.37 -2.18
N LEU A 222 -8.22 -2.17 -3.51
CA LEU A 222 -8.67 -3.21 -4.45
C LEU A 222 -7.57 -4.16 -4.91
N ALA A 223 -6.32 -3.70 -4.95
CA ALA A 223 -5.19 -4.51 -5.36
C ALA A 223 -3.96 -4.21 -4.51
N GLY A 224 -3.19 -5.25 -4.17
CA GLY A 224 -2.00 -5.10 -3.33
C GLY A 224 -0.88 -4.32 -4.04
N GLN A 225 -0.86 -3.01 -3.95
CA GLN A 225 0.19 -2.22 -4.57
C GLN A 225 1.56 -2.48 -3.92
N SER A 226 2.66 -2.07 -4.57
CA SER A 226 3.96 -2.10 -3.90
C SER A 226 3.96 -1.25 -2.62
N SER A 227 4.86 -1.56 -1.70
CA SER A 227 5.06 -0.78 -0.47
C SER A 227 5.38 0.69 -0.77
N THR A 228 6.16 0.95 -1.83
CA THR A 228 6.54 2.30 -2.26
C THR A 228 5.32 3.10 -2.67
N LEU A 229 4.48 2.53 -3.53
CA LEU A 229 3.28 3.20 -4.02
C LEU A 229 2.26 3.38 -2.89
N LEU A 230 2.04 2.35 -2.05
CA LEU A 230 1.13 2.44 -0.91
C LEU A 230 1.53 3.58 0.04
N ASN A 231 2.81 3.69 0.39
CA ASN A 231 3.29 4.79 1.24
C ASN A 231 3.23 6.16 0.56
N ARG A 232 3.46 6.22 -0.76
CA ARG A 232 3.29 7.47 -1.52
C ARG A 232 1.83 7.92 -1.53
N VAL A 233 0.90 6.99 -1.75
CA VAL A 233 -0.55 7.25 -1.68
C VAL A 233 -0.94 7.69 -0.27
N ALA A 234 -0.49 6.99 0.76
CA ALA A 234 -0.74 7.36 2.14
C ALA A 234 -0.25 8.77 2.45
N ALA A 235 0.98 9.11 2.07
CA ALA A 235 1.51 10.46 2.25
C ALA A 235 0.66 11.50 1.50
N GLY A 236 0.39 11.27 0.21
CA GLY A 236 -0.42 12.19 -0.59
C GLY A 236 -1.84 12.41 -0.04
N VAL A 237 -2.48 11.36 0.49
CA VAL A 237 -3.84 11.43 1.05
C VAL A 237 -3.83 12.03 2.46
N LEU A 238 -2.93 11.59 3.33
CA LEU A 238 -2.88 11.99 4.75
C LEU A 238 -2.32 13.41 4.95
N SER A 239 -1.53 13.94 4.02
CA SER A 239 -1.10 15.35 4.05
C SER A 239 -2.20 16.34 3.65
N ARG A 240 -3.35 15.87 3.13
CA ARG A 240 -4.48 16.72 2.77
C ARG A 240 -5.47 16.84 3.93
N PRO A 241 -6.13 17.98 4.13
CA PRO A 241 -7.20 18.08 5.11
C PRO A 241 -8.31 17.06 4.75
N PRO A 242 -8.84 16.31 5.73
CA PRO A 242 -9.86 15.32 5.46
C PRO A 242 -11.10 16.00 4.89
N GLY A 243 -11.46 15.67 3.65
CA GLY A 243 -12.69 16.16 3.02
C GLY A 243 -13.93 15.47 3.59
N PRO A 244 -15.14 16.03 3.36
CA PRO A 244 -16.39 15.36 3.70
C PRO A 244 -16.44 13.96 3.09
N GLY A 245 -16.61 12.95 3.93
CA GLY A 245 -16.71 11.55 3.51
C GLY A 245 -15.39 10.78 3.51
N TRP A 246 -14.22 11.40 3.72
CA TRP A 246 -12.93 10.70 3.71
C TRP A 246 -12.94 9.43 4.57
N ASN A 247 -12.72 8.27 3.93
CA ASN A 247 -12.70 6.97 4.59
C ASN A 247 -11.30 6.32 4.56
N PRO A 248 -10.55 6.35 5.67
CA PRO A 248 -9.23 5.71 5.76
C PRO A 248 -9.29 4.18 5.90
N TYR A 249 -10.47 3.57 5.95
CA TYR A 249 -10.66 2.11 6.01
C TYR A 249 -9.85 1.36 4.95
N ASN A 250 -9.95 1.78 3.68
CA ASN A 250 -9.27 1.09 2.58
C ASN A 250 -7.75 1.19 2.69
N LEU A 251 -7.24 2.31 3.24
CA LEU A 251 -5.82 2.47 3.49
C LEU A 251 -5.35 1.55 4.63
N ALA A 252 -6.11 1.46 5.73
CA ALA A 252 -5.80 0.54 6.82
C ALA A 252 -5.83 -0.93 6.36
N ARG A 253 -6.81 -1.31 5.52
CA ARG A 253 -6.88 -2.65 4.91
C ARG A 253 -5.69 -2.94 4.00
N ALA A 254 -5.26 -1.98 3.19
CA ALA A 254 -4.08 -2.12 2.36
C ALA A 254 -2.81 -2.34 3.22
N TYR A 255 -2.71 -1.67 4.37
CA TYR A 255 -1.62 -1.86 5.33
C TYR A 255 -1.69 -3.17 6.12
N GLU A 256 -2.88 -3.68 6.41
CA GLU A 256 -3.06 -5.02 6.96
C GLU A 256 -2.49 -6.09 6.02
N ALA A 257 -2.69 -5.92 4.70
CA ALA A 257 -2.13 -6.82 3.68
C ALA A 257 -0.63 -6.61 3.43
N ASN A 258 -0.07 -5.46 3.83
CA ASN A 258 1.34 -5.11 3.66
C ASN A 258 1.93 -4.48 4.94
N PRO A 259 2.20 -5.29 5.98
CA PRO A 259 2.66 -4.79 7.27
C PRO A 259 4.03 -4.13 7.22
N GLU A 260 4.90 -4.51 6.29
CA GLU A 260 6.21 -3.88 6.11
C GLU A 260 6.07 -2.45 5.58
N ALA A 261 5.18 -2.22 4.59
CA ALA A 261 4.87 -0.87 4.14
C ALA A 261 4.35 0.00 5.29
N PHE A 262 3.47 -0.56 6.13
CA PHE A 262 2.92 0.18 7.26
C PHE A 262 3.99 0.51 8.30
N GLN A 263 4.88 -0.44 8.58
CA GLN A 263 6.02 -0.23 9.47
C GLN A 263 6.92 0.90 8.96
N HIS A 264 7.16 0.99 7.64
CA HIS A 264 7.87 2.10 7.01
C HIS A 264 7.14 3.42 7.19
N LEU A 265 5.83 3.48 6.89
CA LEU A 265 5.03 4.69 7.10
C LEU A 265 5.14 5.16 8.56
N LEU A 266 4.87 4.26 9.51
CA LEU A 266 4.91 4.58 10.93
C LEU A 266 6.29 5.06 11.37
N ALA A 267 7.37 4.48 10.86
CA ALA A 267 8.73 4.82 11.27
C ALA A 267 9.27 6.12 10.64
N GLU A 268 8.86 6.45 9.41
CA GLU A 268 9.51 7.49 8.59
C GLU A 268 8.60 8.70 8.31
N HIS A 269 7.29 8.54 8.49
CA HIS A 269 6.26 9.54 8.16
C HIS A 269 5.44 9.89 9.41
N GLU A 270 6.07 10.54 10.39
CA GLU A 270 5.46 10.86 11.69
C GLU A 270 4.18 11.70 11.56
N HIS A 271 4.15 12.66 10.63
CA HIS A 271 2.99 13.52 10.41
C HIS A 271 1.79 12.73 9.87
N GLU A 272 2.03 11.88 8.88
CA GLU A 272 1.03 11.02 8.25
C GLU A 272 0.51 9.98 9.23
N ALA A 273 1.40 9.35 10.03
CA ALA A 273 1.01 8.43 11.09
C ALA A 273 0.08 9.10 12.10
N ARG A 274 0.39 10.34 12.52
CA ARG A 274 -0.50 11.13 13.37
C ARG A 274 -1.85 11.41 12.73
N ALA A 275 -1.87 11.78 11.45
CA ALA A 275 -3.13 12.02 10.72
C ALA A 275 -4.00 10.75 10.67
N LEU A 276 -3.39 9.58 10.49
CA LEU A 276 -4.07 8.29 10.54
C LEU A 276 -4.71 8.04 11.92
N PHE A 277 -3.98 8.31 13.00
CA PHE A 277 -4.52 8.21 14.37
C PHE A 277 -5.51 9.33 14.72
N ALA A 278 -5.45 10.48 14.06
CA ALA A 278 -6.42 11.56 14.27
C ALA A 278 -7.78 11.20 13.67
N ALA A 279 -7.80 10.40 12.59
CA ALA A 279 -9.02 9.86 12.00
C ALA A 279 -9.73 8.83 12.90
N PHE A 280 -9.05 8.36 13.95
CA PHE A 280 -9.62 7.51 14.99
C PHE A 280 -10.26 8.37 16.10
N GLY A 281 -11.54 8.13 16.39
CA GLY A 281 -12.30 8.81 17.45
C GLY A 281 -13.82 8.74 17.18
N PRO A 282 -14.68 9.06 18.17
CA PRO A 282 -16.10 9.22 17.87
C PRO A 282 -16.19 10.22 16.73
N ALA A 283 -16.82 9.82 15.62
CA ALA A 283 -17.21 10.78 14.61
C ALA A 283 -17.99 11.84 15.38
N THR A 284 -17.38 13.00 15.63
CA THR A 284 -18.13 14.13 16.15
C THR A 284 -19.20 14.32 15.12
N ASP A 285 -20.43 13.96 15.48
CA ASP A 285 -21.59 14.12 14.63
C ASP A 285 -21.43 15.47 13.95
N ALA A 286 -21.31 15.49 12.63
CA ALA A 286 -21.18 16.73 11.85
C ALA A 286 -22.47 17.58 11.92
N SER A 287 -23.32 17.33 12.91
CA SER A 287 -24.29 18.25 13.47
C SER A 287 -23.51 19.34 14.21
N GLY A 288 -23.24 20.45 13.51
CA GLY A 288 -22.90 21.72 14.18
C GLY A 288 -23.92 22.06 15.28
N PRO A 289 -23.65 23.08 16.12
CA PRO A 289 -24.51 23.40 17.26
C PRO A 289 -25.97 23.49 16.79
N ALA A 290 -26.79 22.56 17.25
CA ALA A 290 -28.22 22.59 17.02
C ALA A 290 -28.73 23.89 17.62
N PHE A 291 -29.13 24.82 16.77
CA PHE A 291 -29.95 25.94 17.22
C PHE A 291 -31.24 25.32 17.77
N ASP A 292 -31.46 25.48 19.09
CA ASP A 292 -32.71 25.14 19.75
C ASP A 292 -33.85 25.95 19.10
N ILE A 293 -34.57 25.33 18.16
CA ILE A 293 -35.88 25.77 17.74
C ILE A 293 -36.90 24.94 18.54
N PRO A 294 -37.66 25.53 19.48
CA PRO A 294 -38.67 24.80 20.23
C PRO A 294 -39.81 24.39 19.29
N GLY A 295 -39.91 23.09 18.99
CA GLY A 295 -41.03 22.45 18.31
C GLY A 295 -41.65 21.36 19.19
N PRO A 296 -42.94 21.05 19.05
CA PRO A 296 -43.66 20.19 19.99
C PRO A 296 -43.19 18.73 19.89
N ALA A 297 -43.02 18.11 21.06
CA ALA A 297 -42.61 16.73 21.25
C ALA A 297 -43.52 15.77 20.46
N THR A 298 -42.92 14.94 19.62
CA THR A 298 -43.55 13.74 19.07
C THR A 298 -42.74 12.54 19.51
N ASP A 299 -43.44 11.65 20.19
CA ASP A 299 -42.93 10.43 20.79
C ASP A 299 -42.64 9.43 19.66
N ALA A 300 -41.36 9.27 19.31
CA ALA A 300 -40.92 8.27 18.34
C ALA A 300 -39.87 7.36 18.98
N SER A 301 -40.34 6.28 19.60
CA SER A 301 -39.54 5.08 19.85
C SER A 301 -39.23 4.43 18.50
N GLY A 302 -38.17 4.92 17.84
CA GLY A 302 -37.57 4.26 16.68
C GLY A 302 -36.67 3.09 17.10
N PRO A 303 -36.36 2.14 16.20
CA PRO A 303 -35.48 1.01 16.50
C PRO A 303 -34.08 1.55 16.85
N ALA A 304 -33.44 0.91 17.83
CA ALA A 304 -32.06 1.20 18.19
C ALA A 304 -31.18 1.12 16.93
N PHE A 305 -30.61 2.26 16.52
CA PHE A 305 -29.54 2.28 15.53
C PHE A 305 -28.36 1.50 16.13
N ASP A 306 -27.95 0.46 15.43
CA ASP A 306 -26.75 -0.32 15.76
C ASP A 306 -25.57 0.66 15.77
N ALA A 307 -24.89 0.80 16.92
CA ALA A 307 -23.76 1.73 17.11
C ALA A 307 -22.49 1.32 16.34
N SER A 308 -22.64 0.46 15.33
CA SER A 308 -21.65 0.03 14.35
C SER A 308 -21.46 1.12 13.28
N GLY A 309 -21.18 2.35 13.70
CA GLY A 309 -20.84 3.42 12.76
C GLY A 309 -19.55 3.06 11.99
N PRO A 310 -19.30 3.69 10.83
CA PRO A 310 -18.11 3.46 10.01
C PRO A 310 -16.77 3.63 10.77
N GLY A 311 -16.78 4.34 11.90
CA GLY A 311 -15.64 4.41 12.82
C GLY A 311 -15.18 3.04 13.35
N SER A 312 -16.10 2.09 13.59
CA SER A 312 -15.77 0.75 14.09
C SER A 312 -15.01 -0.10 13.06
N ALA A 313 -15.44 -0.11 11.80
CA ALA A 313 -14.80 -0.89 10.74
C ALA A 313 -13.38 -0.37 10.42
N TYR A 314 -13.21 0.95 10.37
CA TYR A 314 -11.88 1.56 10.24
C TYR A 314 -10.98 1.20 11.41
N GLU A 315 -11.47 1.36 12.64
CA GLU A 315 -10.71 1.06 13.84
C GLU A 315 -10.25 -0.39 13.88
N GLU A 316 -11.13 -1.34 13.54
CA GLU A 316 -10.76 -2.75 13.47
C GLU A 316 -9.69 -3.02 12.39
N ALA A 317 -9.82 -2.42 11.21
CA ALA A 317 -8.81 -2.55 10.16
C ALA A 317 -7.47 -1.96 10.59
N LEU A 318 -7.48 -0.80 11.25
CA LEU A 318 -6.29 -0.16 11.78
C LEU A 318 -5.65 -1.01 12.88
N ALA A 319 -6.45 -1.60 13.78
CA ALA A 319 -5.97 -2.49 14.83
C ALA A 319 -5.26 -3.72 14.25
N ARG A 320 -5.83 -4.35 13.22
CA ARG A 320 -5.20 -5.49 12.52
C ARG A 320 -3.93 -5.07 11.80
N ALA A 321 -3.92 -3.92 11.13
CA ALA A 321 -2.73 -3.38 10.48
C ALA A 321 -1.61 -3.10 11.50
N LEU A 322 -1.94 -2.47 12.64
CA LEU A 322 -0.97 -2.21 13.72
C LEU A 322 -0.41 -3.50 14.28
N HIS A 323 -1.27 -4.48 14.58
CA HIS A 323 -0.83 -5.78 15.06
C HIS A 323 0.14 -6.45 14.08
N ALA A 324 -0.23 -6.49 12.79
CA ALA A 324 0.60 -7.10 11.75
C ALA A 324 1.96 -6.40 11.59
N ALA A 325 2.02 -5.07 11.75
CA ALA A 325 3.23 -4.27 11.58
C ALA A 325 4.13 -4.16 12.82
N LEU A 326 3.55 -4.26 14.04
CA LEU A 326 4.23 -3.97 15.30
C LEU A 326 4.55 -5.20 16.16
N ARG A 327 3.99 -6.36 15.83
CA ARG A 327 4.31 -7.62 16.52
C ARG A 327 5.81 -7.93 16.48
N PRO A 328 6.35 -8.66 17.48
CA PRO A 328 7.80 -8.75 17.70
C PRO A 328 8.60 -9.42 16.56
N ASP A 329 7.96 -10.23 15.75
CA ASP A 329 8.53 -10.95 14.61
C ASP A 329 8.27 -10.27 13.25
N ALA A 330 7.56 -9.13 13.22
CA ALA A 330 7.25 -8.42 11.98
C ALA A 330 8.38 -7.49 11.50
N GLY A 331 8.77 -7.63 10.23
CA GLY A 331 9.64 -6.69 9.54
C GLY A 331 11.03 -6.54 10.16
N VAL A 332 11.61 -5.34 10.03
CA VAL A 332 12.97 -5.04 10.49
C VAL A 332 12.92 -4.46 11.90
N ALA A 333 13.62 -5.08 12.86
CA ALA A 333 13.57 -4.68 14.27
C ALA A 333 13.85 -3.19 14.52
N GLY A 334 14.86 -2.62 13.83
CA GLY A 334 15.19 -1.20 13.95
C GLY A 334 14.12 -0.26 13.38
N LEU A 335 13.40 -0.69 12.34
CA LEU A 335 12.27 0.05 11.77
C LEU A 335 11.07 -0.02 12.72
N ARG A 336 10.79 -1.21 13.26
CA ARG A 336 9.73 -1.44 14.25
C ARG A 336 9.87 -0.59 15.50
N GLN A 337 11.10 -0.45 16.04
CA GLN A 337 11.36 0.43 17.18
C GLN A 337 11.01 1.90 16.89
N ARG A 338 11.40 2.40 15.70
CA ARG A 338 11.04 3.77 15.28
C ARG A 338 9.54 3.93 15.07
N ALA A 339 8.89 2.92 14.48
CA ALA A 339 7.43 2.88 14.35
C ALA A 339 6.76 2.98 15.71
N TRP A 340 7.17 2.19 16.71
CA TRP A 340 6.65 2.27 18.07
C TRP A 340 6.76 3.66 18.69
N ILE A 341 7.92 4.31 18.57
CA ILE A 341 8.11 5.68 19.07
C ILE A 341 7.08 6.64 18.46
N ASN A 342 6.83 6.56 17.16
CA ASN A 342 5.87 7.43 16.48
C ASN A 342 4.42 7.08 16.82
N VAL A 343 4.08 5.80 17.02
CA VAL A 343 2.76 5.39 17.54
C VAL A 343 2.54 5.97 18.93
N ILE A 344 3.51 5.83 19.84
CA ILE A 344 3.41 6.37 21.20
C ILE A 344 3.25 7.89 21.17
N ARG A 345 4.00 8.59 20.29
CA ARG A 345 3.84 10.03 20.11
C ARG A 345 2.46 10.42 19.61
N GLY A 346 1.97 9.77 18.56
CA GLY A 346 0.69 10.11 17.95
C GLY A 346 -0.50 9.82 18.86
N MET A 347 -0.47 8.68 19.56
CA MET A 347 -1.52 8.30 20.50
C MET A 347 -1.42 9.06 21.83
N GLY A 348 -0.20 9.26 22.34
CA GLY A 348 0.08 9.97 23.59
C GLY A 348 -0.26 11.47 23.53
N SER A 349 -0.12 12.12 22.36
CA SER A 349 -0.57 13.50 22.19
C SER A 349 -2.09 13.64 22.25
N ARG A 350 -2.83 12.66 21.71
CA ARG A 350 -4.31 12.67 21.69
C ARG A 350 -4.94 12.30 23.03
N ALA A 351 -4.24 11.46 23.79
CA ALA A 351 -4.60 11.11 25.16
C ALA A 351 -4.65 12.32 26.14
N GLY A 352 -4.35 13.54 25.72
CA GLY A 352 -4.67 14.74 26.52
C GLY A 352 -6.14 15.17 26.39
N ASP A 353 -6.73 14.99 25.21
CA ASP A 353 -7.95 15.70 24.80
C ASP A 353 -9.22 14.84 24.88
N ASP A 354 -9.12 13.53 24.62
CA ASP A 354 -10.25 12.59 24.73
C ASP A 354 -9.77 11.18 25.05
N LEU A 355 -9.45 10.96 26.32
CA LEU A 355 -9.00 9.67 26.85
C LEU A 355 -10.10 8.59 26.88
N GLY A 356 -11.36 8.95 26.67
CA GLY A 356 -12.48 8.01 26.72
C GLY A 356 -12.52 7.13 25.47
N ALA A 357 -12.25 7.72 24.30
CA ALA A 357 -12.32 7.06 23.00
C ALA A 357 -11.35 5.87 22.85
N PHE A 358 -10.30 5.80 23.66
CA PHE A 358 -9.27 4.76 23.56
C PHE A 358 -9.50 3.55 24.49
N ALA A 359 -10.37 3.66 25.50
CA ALA A 359 -10.64 2.55 26.40
C ALA A 359 -11.58 1.52 25.73
N GLY A 360 -11.19 0.24 25.68
CA GLY A 360 -11.97 -0.84 25.06
C GLY A 360 -11.87 -0.91 23.52
N SER A 361 -11.14 0.04 22.93
CA SER A 361 -10.80 0.13 21.51
C SER A 361 -10.08 -1.13 20.99
N PRO A 362 -10.46 -1.71 19.83
CA PRO A 362 -9.65 -2.69 19.10
C PRO A 362 -8.17 -2.29 18.93
N VAL A 363 -7.89 -1.02 18.68
CA VAL A 363 -6.52 -0.50 18.54
C VAL A 363 -5.77 -0.60 19.87
N SER A 364 -6.39 -0.19 20.98
CA SER A 364 -5.79 -0.32 22.32
C SER A 364 -5.44 -1.77 22.65
N ARG A 365 -6.35 -2.71 22.35
CA ARG A 365 -6.11 -4.15 22.54
C ARG A 365 -4.95 -4.68 21.70
N ALA A 366 -4.86 -4.29 20.42
CA ALA A 366 -3.75 -4.66 19.56
C ALA A 366 -2.41 -4.14 20.13
N LEU A 367 -2.36 -2.86 20.49
CA LEU A 367 -1.13 -2.24 21.03
C LEU A 367 -0.68 -2.86 22.36
N VAL A 368 -1.61 -3.20 23.26
CA VAL A 368 -1.25 -3.89 24.51
C VAL A 368 -0.66 -5.27 24.28
N GLY A 369 -1.13 -6.00 23.26
CA GLY A 369 -0.57 -7.31 22.92
C GLY A 369 0.88 -7.24 22.43
N ASP A 370 1.24 -6.15 21.73
CA ASP A 370 2.52 -6.06 21.01
C ASP A 370 3.58 -5.17 21.69
N VAL A 371 3.20 -4.35 22.68
CA VAL A 371 4.13 -3.49 23.45
C VAL A 371 5.08 -4.22 24.44
N PRO A 372 4.81 -5.44 24.97
CA PRO A 372 5.63 -6.05 26.02
C PRO A 372 7.16 -6.02 25.81
N PRO A 373 7.71 -6.30 24.60
CA PRO A 373 9.16 -6.26 24.38
C PRO A 373 9.81 -4.88 24.59
N TYR A 374 9.00 -3.82 24.68
CA TYR A 374 9.47 -2.44 24.82
C TYR A 374 9.16 -1.83 26.19
N LEU A 375 8.54 -2.56 27.11
CA LEU A 375 8.22 -2.06 28.46
C LEU A 375 9.48 -1.60 29.20
N GLY A 376 10.60 -2.31 29.08
CA GLY A 376 11.86 -1.89 29.68
C GLY A 376 12.41 -0.58 29.12
N GLN A 377 12.26 -0.35 27.81
CA GLN A 377 12.67 0.92 27.19
C GLN A 377 11.75 2.06 27.61
N LEU A 378 10.43 1.83 27.69
CA LEU A 378 9.46 2.80 28.20
C LEU A 378 9.74 3.16 29.67
N ALA A 379 10.12 2.19 30.50
CA ALA A 379 10.50 2.43 31.88
C ALA A 379 11.76 3.29 31.99
N ARG A 380 12.76 3.06 31.13
CA ARG A 380 13.97 3.88 31.04
C ARG A 380 13.70 5.30 30.57
N VAL A 381 12.75 5.51 29.65
CA VAL A 381 12.28 6.85 29.27
C VAL A 381 11.69 7.57 30.49
N GLN A 382 10.88 6.90 31.32
CA GLN A 382 10.35 7.50 32.56
C GLN A 382 11.42 7.79 33.62
N ALA A 383 12.53 7.05 33.59
CA ALA A 383 13.66 7.24 34.49
C ALA A 383 14.69 8.27 33.96
N GLU A 384 14.41 8.94 32.84
CA GLU A 384 15.30 9.90 32.18
C GLU A 384 16.66 9.29 31.77
N ALA A 385 16.70 7.97 31.53
CA ALA A 385 17.89 7.24 31.06
C ALA A 385 17.62 6.37 29.79
N PRO A 386 16.95 6.89 28.75
CA PRO A 386 16.63 6.11 27.56
C PRO A 386 17.87 5.84 26.67
N GLU A 387 17.88 4.69 26.00
CA GLU A 387 18.86 4.37 24.95
C GLU A 387 18.33 4.77 23.56
N PRO A 388 19.20 5.11 22.59
CA PRO A 388 18.75 5.36 21.23
C PRO A 388 18.01 4.15 20.63
N PRO A 389 16.88 4.35 19.90
CA PRO A 389 16.28 5.63 19.52
C PRO A 389 15.25 6.22 20.50
N TRP A 390 15.05 5.61 21.67
CA TRP A 390 14.04 5.99 22.67
C TRP A 390 14.35 7.30 23.38
N ASP A 391 15.58 7.78 23.28
CA ASP A 391 16.04 9.09 23.76
C ASP A 391 15.27 10.26 23.15
N LYS A 392 14.60 10.03 22.02
CA LYS A 392 13.76 11.02 21.37
C LYS A 392 12.33 11.06 21.91
N LEU A 393 11.94 10.13 22.78
CA LEU A 393 10.57 10.05 23.29
C LEU A 393 10.44 10.88 24.58
N ASP A 394 9.52 11.84 24.56
CA ASP A 394 9.21 12.67 25.73
C ASP A 394 8.55 11.82 26.84
N PRO A 395 9.04 11.88 28.10
CA PRO A 395 8.50 11.09 29.20
C PRO A 395 7.02 11.36 29.47
N GLU A 396 6.55 12.60 29.33
CA GLU A 396 5.15 12.93 29.55
C GLU A 396 4.25 12.24 28.51
N THR A 397 4.65 12.29 27.24
CA THR A 397 3.98 11.64 26.11
C THR A 397 3.91 10.13 26.28
N ALA A 398 5.03 9.49 26.65
CA ALA A 398 5.08 8.06 26.94
C ALA A 398 4.13 7.68 28.10
N ALA A 399 4.07 8.51 29.14
CA ALA A 399 3.21 8.26 30.28
C ALA A 399 1.72 8.48 29.96
N ARG A 400 1.37 9.47 29.12
CA ARG A 400 -0.01 9.65 28.62
C ARG A 400 -0.46 8.43 27.81
N PHE A 401 0.40 7.92 26.93
CA PHE A 401 0.13 6.70 26.17
C PHE A 401 -0.13 5.49 27.09
N MET A 402 0.77 5.21 28.05
CA MET A 402 0.58 4.11 28.99
C MET A 402 -0.66 4.29 29.86
N GLY A 403 -0.92 5.51 30.33
CA GLY A 403 -2.12 5.85 31.08
C GLY A 403 -3.40 5.61 30.27
N ALA A 404 -3.38 5.89 28.97
CA ALA A 404 -4.51 5.63 28.08
C ALA A 404 -4.75 4.11 27.90
N LEU A 405 -3.69 3.30 27.70
CA LEU A 405 -3.83 1.85 27.60
C LEU A 405 -4.39 1.24 28.91
N MET A 406 -3.94 1.72 30.07
CA MET A 406 -4.37 1.21 31.37
C MET A 406 -5.82 1.57 31.77
N ARG A 407 -6.52 2.40 30.99
CA ARG A 407 -7.95 2.70 31.27
C ARG A 407 -8.87 1.53 30.95
N ASP A 408 -8.48 0.65 30.03
CA ASP A 408 -9.18 -0.61 29.81
C ASP A 408 -8.70 -1.64 30.85
N PRO A 409 -9.57 -2.17 31.72
CA PRO A 409 -9.18 -3.13 32.74
C PRO A 409 -8.52 -4.40 32.20
N ALA A 410 -8.91 -4.87 31.01
CA ALA A 410 -8.32 -6.05 30.39
C ALA A 410 -6.92 -5.74 29.85
N ALA A 411 -6.76 -4.57 29.24
CA ALA A 411 -5.48 -4.06 28.80
C ALA A 411 -4.51 -3.83 29.98
N ALA A 412 -5.00 -3.23 31.06
CA ALA A 412 -4.25 -3.02 32.29
C ALA A 412 -3.77 -4.35 32.90
N ALA A 413 -4.64 -5.35 33.01
CA ALA A 413 -4.26 -6.67 33.52
C ALA A 413 -3.15 -7.34 32.68
N THR A 414 -3.24 -7.21 31.36
CA THR A 414 -2.24 -7.74 30.42
C THR A 414 -0.89 -7.01 30.60
N LEU A 415 -0.90 -5.68 30.65
CA LEU A 415 0.30 -4.87 30.88
C LEU A 415 0.94 -5.15 32.24
N MET A 416 0.14 -5.31 33.30
CA MET A 416 0.64 -5.62 34.64
C MET A 416 1.28 -7.01 34.70
N THR A 417 0.73 -7.98 33.97
CA THR A 417 1.32 -9.32 33.86
C THR A 417 2.65 -9.27 33.11
N ALA A 418 2.68 -8.64 31.94
CA ALA A 418 3.90 -8.46 31.16
C ALA A 418 4.97 -7.66 31.92
N TYR A 419 4.56 -6.67 32.71
CA TYR A 419 5.45 -5.91 33.57
C TYR A 419 6.05 -6.75 34.70
N ALA A 420 5.24 -7.60 35.35
CA ALA A 420 5.72 -8.51 36.39
C ALA A 420 6.78 -9.46 35.84
N GLU A 421 6.51 -10.08 34.68
CA GLU A 421 7.46 -10.96 33.98
C GLU A 421 8.76 -10.23 33.63
N TRP A 422 8.67 -9.01 33.08
CA TRP A 422 9.85 -8.20 32.79
C TRP A 422 10.63 -7.81 34.06
N SER A 423 9.93 -7.49 35.14
CA SER A 423 10.55 -7.04 36.39
C SER A 423 11.32 -8.12 37.13
N ASP A 424 10.94 -9.39 36.95
CA ASP A 424 11.64 -10.54 37.52
C ASP A 424 13.02 -10.75 36.85
N ASP A 425 13.17 -10.30 35.60
CA ASP A 425 14.38 -10.46 34.79
C ASP A 425 15.34 -9.25 34.87
N GLU A 426 14.96 -8.15 35.53
CA GLU A 426 15.69 -6.87 35.47
C GLU A 426 16.32 -6.42 36.79
N PRO A 427 17.39 -5.59 36.74
CA PRO A 427 18.02 -5.06 37.94
C PRO A 427 17.02 -4.25 38.79
N ALA A 428 17.01 -4.51 40.10
CA ALA A 428 16.09 -3.89 41.06
C ALA A 428 16.07 -2.34 41.01
N GLU A 429 17.16 -1.71 40.56
CA GLU A 429 17.27 -0.25 40.40
C GLU A 429 16.30 0.30 39.34
N HIS A 430 16.10 -0.40 38.21
CA HIS A 430 15.18 0.00 37.15
C HIS A 430 13.71 -0.10 37.61
N VAL A 431 13.38 -1.21 38.29
CA VAL A 431 12.06 -1.45 38.87
C VAL A 431 11.73 -0.39 39.93
N ALA A 432 12.70 -0.04 40.78
CA ALA A 432 12.55 1.00 41.80
C ALA A 432 12.42 2.42 41.22
N ALA A 433 13.04 2.72 40.07
CA ALA A 433 12.88 3.99 39.39
C ALA A 433 11.47 4.15 38.81
N LEU A 434 10.94 3.11 38.14
CA LEU A 434 9.60 3.15 37.57
C LEU A 434 8.51 3.24 38.64
N ARG A 435 8.63 2.46 39.73
CA ARG A 435 7.68 2.50 40.84
C ARG A 435 7.56 3.91 41.43
N ARG A 436 8.68 4.61 41.61
CA ARG A 436 8.72 6.02 42.06
C ARG A 436 8.09 6.99 41.05
N ALA A 437 8.11 6.68 39.75
CA ALA A 437 7.45 7.49 38.73
C ALA A 437 5.92 7.30 38.76
N LEU A 438 5.45 6.06 38.93
CA LEU A 438 4.02 5.73 39.06
C LEU A 438 3.42 6.30 40.35
N GLU A 439 4.12 6.13 41.49
CA GLU A 439 3.66 6.63 42.79
C GLU A 439 3.55 8.17 42.85
N ARG A 440 4.41 8.91 42.12
CA ARG A 440 4.32 10.38 42.01
C ARG A 440 3.08 10.89 41.28
N ARG A 441 2.37 10.04 40.53
CA ARG A 441 1.22 10.43 39.69
C ARG A 441 -0.13 9.88 40.17
N GLY A 442 -0.13 8.89 41.06
CA GLY A 442 -1.34 8.36 41.69
C GLY A 442 -1.78 9.10 42.96
N GLY A 443 -1.16 10.25 43.27
CA GLY A 443 -1.45 11.08 44.44
C GLY A 443 -2.23 12.35 44.12
#